data_AF-A0A813ED29-F1
#
_entry.id   AF-A0A813ED29-F1
#
_cell.length_a   1.000
_cell.length_b   1.000
_cell.length_c   1.000
_cell.angle_alpha   90.00
_cell.angle_beta   90.00
_cell.angle_gamma   90.00
#
_symmetry.space_group_name_H-M   'P 1'
#
loop_
_entity.id
_entity.type
_entity.pdbx_description
1 polymer ?
#
loop_
_entity_poly.entity_id
_entity_poly.type
_entity_poly.pdbx_seq_one_letter_code
_entity_poly.pdbx_strand_id
1 'polypeptide(L)'
;MTVWAMAAVDLVNPVVIRLAGEGAFPASCEDCERSFKTVMRANLTLFKTIIAGDSWGLVAVPVIEAEPWTAIIFIGALLTLVFGVLNLVVAVVVDTFAEQRQKDVVGLAQELDAEQDQDVRSLKRMFEQIDEDGSGDVTLEELLEGARLVPEFHSRLR
;
A
#
# COMPACT_ATOMS: atom_id res chain seq x y z
N MET A 1 0.42 -17.41 12.24
CA MET A 1 0.80 -17.44 13.66
C MET A 1 0.20 -18.62 14.41
N THR A 2 -1.13 -18.76 14.48
CA THR A 2 -1.78 -19.83 15.28
C THR A 2 -1.35 -21.25 14.91
N VAL A 3 -1.11 -21.54 13.62
CA VAL A 3 -0.61 -22.86 13.17
C VAL A 3 0.78 -23.14 13.77
N TRP A 4 1.68 -22.17 13.75
CA TRP A 4 3.00 -22.29 14.39
C TRP A 4 2.89 -22.40 15.90
N ALA A 5 1.94 -21.70 16.53
CA ALA A 5 1.71 -21.82 17.96
C ALA A 5 1.20 -23.21 18.35
N MET A 6 0.29 -23.82 17.56
CA MET A 6 -0.15 -25.21 17.76
C MET A 6 1.04 -26.16 17.62
N ALA A 7 1.82 -26.04 16.54
CA ALA A 7 3.03 -26.85 16.35
C ALA A 7 4.05 -26.66 17.49
N ALA A 8 4.21 -25.45 18.01
CA ALA A 8 5.13 -25.16 19.10
C ALA A 8 4.66 -25.75 20.43
N VAL A 9 3.35 -25.82 20.69
CA VAL A 9 2.82 -26.51 21.87
C VAL A 9 3.16 -28.00 21.82
N ASP A 10 3.06 -28.64 20.66
CA ASP A 10 3.31 -30.08 20.55
C ASP A 10 4.81 -30.42 20.46
N LEU A 11 5.60 -29.59 19.76
CA LEU A 11 6.99 -29.90 19.41
C LEU A 11 8.01 -29.18 20.30
N VAL A 12 7.73 -27.94 20.72
CA VAL A 12 8.70 -27.09 21.45
C VAL A 12 8.46 -27.12 22.95
N ASN A 13 7.20 -27.18 23.40
CA ASN A 13 6.86 -27.22 24.83
C ASN A 13 7.55 -28.36 25.60
N PRO A 14 7.67 -29.61 25.09
CA PRO A 14 8.38 -30.67 25.80
C PRO A 14 9.87 -30.34 26.00
N VAL A 15 10.50 -29.71 25.00
CA VAL A 15 11.90 -29.27 25.07
C VAL A 15 12.06 -28.17 26.12
N VAL A 16 11.15 -27.20 26.15
CA VAL A 16 11.16 -26.09 27.10
C VAL A 16 10.99 -26.58 28.54
N ILE A 17 10.09 -27.52 28.80
CA ILE A 17 9.91 -28.10 30.15
C ILE A 17 11.19 -28.82 30.60
N ARG A 18 11.83 -29.59 29.71
CA ARG A 18 13.11 -30.26 30.00
C ARG A 18 14.20 -29.24 30.35
N LEU A 19 14.38 -28.22 29.52
CA LEU A 19 15.38 -27.17 29.72
C LEU A 19 15.14 -26.34 30.98
N ALA A 20 13.87 -26.12 31.35
CA ALA A 20 13.52 -25.47 32.61
C ALA A 20 13.95 -26.32 33.83
N GLY A 21 13.79 -27.64 33.75
CA GLY A 21 14.27 -28.57 34.79
C GLY A 21 15.80 -28.60 34.93
N GLU A 22 16.53 -28.31 33.86
CA GLU A 22 18.00 -28.24 33.82
C GLU A 22 18.54 -26.85 34.22
N GLY A 23 17.67 -25.85 34.44
CA GLY A 23 18.07 -24.49 34.77
C GLY A 23 18.71 -23.73 33.60
N ALA A 24 18.39 -24.10 32.35
CA ALA A 24 18.95 -23.49 31.14
C ALA A 24 18.42 -22.06 30.88
N PHE A 25 17.35 -21.65 31.55
CA PHE A 25 16.79 -20.30 31.43
C PHE A 25 17.36 -19.35 32.48
N PRO A 26 17.65 -18.07 32.12
CA PRO A 26 18.11 -17.08 33.08
C PRO A 26 17.10 -16.84 34.20
N ALA A 27 17.58 -16.53 35.41
CA ALA A 27 16.74 -16.18 36.55
C ALA A 27 15.83 -14.95 36.31
N SER A 28 16.18 -14.10 35.32
CA SER A 28 15.37 -12.96 34.89
C SER A 28 14.12 -13.37 34.09
N CYS A 29 13.98 -14.64 33.70
CA CYS A 29 12.85 -15.11 32.91
C CYS A 29 11.83 -15.86 33.77
N GLU A 30 10.93 -15.13 34.42
CA GLU A 30 9.91 -15.70 35.32
C GLU A 30 8.85 -16.56 34.60
N ASP A 31 8.65 -16.37 33.30
CA ASP A 31 7.58 -17.04 32.53
C ASP A 31 8.09 -17.94 31.38
N CYS A 32 9.41 -18.16 31.27
CA CYS A 32 10.01 -18.98 30.20
C CYS A 32 9.44 -20.41 30.15
N GLU A 33 9.37 -21.08 31.31
CA GLU A 33 8.87 -22.46 31.44
C GLU A 33 7.45 -22.64 30.87
N ARG A 34 6.62 -21.60 30.98
CA ARG A 34 5.21 -21.67 30.57
C ARG A 34 4.95 -21.14 29.16
N SER A 35 6.00 -20.73 28.44
CA SER A 35 5.91 -20.05 27.15
C SER A 35 5.09 -20.83 26.11
N PHE A 36 5.25 -22.16 26.05
CA PHE A 36 4.57 -22.99 25.05
C PHE A 36 3.54 -23.94 25.66
N LYS A 37 3.11 -23.70 26.91
CA LYS A 37 2.20 -24.61 27.62
C LYS A 37 0.79 -24.69 27.01
N THR A 38 0.33 -23.60 26.38
CA THR A 38 -0.99 -23.52 25.74
C THR A 38 -0.87 -22.76 24.44
N VAL A 39 -1.80 -22.97 23.50
CA VAL A 39 -1.77 -22.27 22.20
C VAL A 39 -1.80 -20.75 22.38
N MET A 40 -2.56 -20.23 23.36
CA MET A 40 -2.60 -18.80 23.62
C MET A 40 -1.27 -18.27 24.17
N ARG A 41 -0.63 -19.01 25.09
CA ARG A 41 0.71 -18.64 25.58
C ARG A 41 1.76 -18.74 24.48
N ALA A 42 1.72 -19.78 23.65
CA ALA A 42 2.61 -19.94 22.51
C ALA A 42 2.43 -18.81 21.51
N ASN A 43 1.19 -18.38 21.23
CA ASN A 43 0.94 -17.19 20.40
C ASN A 43 1.53 -15.92 21.01
N LEU A 44 1.36 -15.72 22.32
CA LEU A 44 1.92 -14.57 23.01
C LEU A 44 3.46 -14.59 22.99
N THR A 45 4.08 -15.74 23.24
CA THR A 45 5.53 -15.91 23.16
C THR A 45 6.03 -15.67 21.74
N LEU A 46 5.40 -16.25 20.72
CA LEU A 46 5.80 -16.02 19.33
C LEU A 46 5.63 -14.54 18.95
N PHE A 47 4.57 -13.86 19.41
CA PHE A 47 4.40 -12.42 19.22
C PHE A 47 5.54 -11.63 19.87
N LYS A 48 5.83 -11.90 21.14
CA LYS A 48 6.92 -11.29 21.90
C LYS A 48 8.28 -11.52 21.24
N THR A 49 8.59 -12.75 20.88
CA THR A 49 9.83 -13.16 20.23
C THR A 49 10.01 -12.56 18.83
N ILE A 50 8.96 -12.55 17.99
CA ILE A 50 9.06 -12.21 16.56
C ILE A 50 8.79 -10.73 16.30
N ILE A 51 7.80 -10.14 16.97
CA ILE A 51 7.36 -8.76 16.73
C ILE A 51 8.03 -7.81 17.72
N ALA A 52 7.98 -8.13 19.03
CA ALA A 52 8.57 -7.26 20.05
C ALA A 52 10.10 -7.45 20.18
N GLY A 53 10.64 -8.60 19.77
CA GLY A 53 12.06 -8.92 19.83
C GLY A 53 12.63 -9.15 21.24
N ASP A 54 11.80 -9.19 22.27
CA ASP A 54 12.23 -9.22 23.68
C ASP A 54 12.64 -10.63 24.17
N SER A 55 12.09 -11.67 23.56
CA SER A 55 12.16 -13.05 24.06
C SER A 55 13.02 -13.99 23.21
N TRP A 56 13.68 -13.46 22.17
CA TRP A 56 14.49 -14.28 21.26
C TRP A 56 15.67 -14.94 21.97
N GLY A 57 16.50 -14.14 22.66
CA GLY A 57 17.65 -14.65 23.41
C GLY A 57 17.27 -15.44 24.67
N LEU A 58 16.08 -15.21 25.22
CA LEU A 58 15.64 -15.84 26.46
C LEU A 58 15.03 -17.22 26.25
N VAL A 59 14.29 -17.42 25.14
CA VAL A 59 13.55 -18.66 24.89
C VAL A 59 13.99 -19.34 23.60
N ALA A 60 14.08 -18.61 22.48
CA ALA A 60 14.35 -19.24 21.18
C ALA A 60 15.78 -19.77 21.09
N VAL A 61 16.79 -18.98 21.50
CA VAL A 61 18.20 -19.38 21.42
C VAL A 61 18.49 -20.63 22.27
N PRO A 62 18.15 -20.71 23.58
CA PRO A 62 18.44 -21.90 24.38
C PRO A 62 17.75 -23.17 23.84
N VAL A 63 16.53 -23.03 23.31
CA VAL A 63 15.78 -24.14 22.73
C VAL A 63 16.43 -24.64 21.42
N ILE A 64 16.88 -23.72 20.56
CA ILE A 64 17.56 -24.06 19.31
C ILE A 64 18.94 -24.66 19.57
N GLU A 65 19.70 -24.13 20.54
CA GLU A 65 21.01 -24.68 20.89
C GLU A 65 20.91 -26.10 21.46
N ALA A 66 19.89 -26.37 22.27
CA ALA A 66 19.63 -27.69 22.80
C ALA A 66 19.10 -28.67 21.73
N GLU A 67 18.22 -28.20 20.84
CA GLU A 67 17.55 -29.00 19.82
C GLU A 67 17.48 -28.25 18.48
N PRO A 68 18.53 -28.29 17.64
CA PRO A 68 18.66 -27.44 16.45
C PRO A 68 17.52 -27.55 15.44
N TRP A 69 16.84 -28.69 15.37
CA TRP A 69 15.69 -28.89 14.48
C TRP A 69 14.51 -27.96 14.81
N THR A 70 14.38 -27.51 16.08
CA THR A 70 13.32 -26.60 16.52
C THR A 70 13.42 -25.21 15.87
N ALA A 71 14.58 -24.87 15.29
CA ALA A 71 14.78 -23.63 14.55
C ALA A 71 13.75 -23.43 13.43
N ILE A 72 13.25 -24.52 12.83
CA ILE A 72 12.22 -24.45 11.79
C ILE A 72 10.92 -23.81 12.29
N ILE A 73 10.58 -23.98 13.57
CA ILE A 73 9.37 -23.40 14.17
C ILE A 73 9.54 -21.89 14.34
N PHE A 74 10.67 -21.46 14.90
CA PHE A 74 10.92 -20.04 15.16
C PHE A 74 11.19 -19.26 13.87
N ILE A 75 12.09 -19.76 13.02
CA ILE A 75 12.45 -19.11 11.75
C ILE A 75 11.29 -19.21 10.76
N GLY A 76 10.60 -20.35 10.68
CA GLY A 76 9.40 -20.50 9.84
C GLY A 76 8.28 -19.55 10.26
N ALA A 77 8.01 -19.42 11.56
CA ALA A 77 7.05 -18.44 12.07
C ALA A 77 7.47 -17.00 11.74
N LEU A 78 8.75 -16.65 11.93
CA LEU A 78 9.32 -15.34 11.59
C LEU A 78 9.15 -15.03 10.09
N LEU A 79 9.60 -15.92 9.20
CA LEU A 79 9.54 -15.70 7.75
C LEU A 79 8.08 -15.59 7.27
N THR A 80 7.20 -16.48 7.72
CA THR A 80 5.78 -16.42 7.32
C THR A 80 5.11 -15.12 7.77
N LEU A 81 5.46 -14.60 8.94
CA LEU A 81 4.94 -13.31 9.41
C LEU A 81 5.54 -12.14 8.60
N VAL A 82 6.86 -12.08 8.48
CA VAL A 82 7.56 -10.97 7.80
C VAL A 82 7.14 -10.88 6.34
N PHE A 83 7.19 -11.99 5.59
CA PHE A 83 6.75 -12.00 4.20
C PHE A 83 5.24 -11.79 4.08
N GLY A 84 4.44 -12.32 5.01
CA GLY A 84 2.99 -12.08 5.01
C GLY A 84 2.64 -10.61 5.15
N VAL A 85 3.27 -9.91 6.11
CA VAL A 85 3.06 -8.48 6.34
C VAL A 85 3.66 -7.65 5.20
N LEU A 86 4.87 -7.96 4.76
CA LEU A 86 5.53 -7.21 3.68
C LEU A 86 4.74 -7.31 2.37
N ASN A 87 4.26 -8.49 2.01
CA ASN A 87 3.45 -8.66 0.80
C ASN A 87 2.11 -7.91 0.89
N LEU A 88 1.50 -7.84 2.08
CA LEU A 88 0.30 -7.03 2.31
C LEU A 88 0.58 -5.54 2.12
N VAL A 89 1.68 -5.05 2.69
CA VAL A 89 2.09 -3.64 2.55
C VAL A 89 2.35 -3.31 1.09
N VAL A 90 3.08 -4.16 0.36
CA VAL A 90 3.34 -3.98 -1.07
C VAL A 90 2.03 -3.93 -1.85
N ALA A 91 1.09 -4.83 -1.58
CA ALA A 91 -0.22 -4.83 -2.25
C ALA A 91 -0.96 -3.51 -2.04
N VAL A 92 -1.06 -3.03 -0.79
CA VAL A 92 -1.73 -1.75 -0.48
C VAL A 92 -1.05 -0.55 -1.15
N VAL A 93 0.28 -0.54 -1.18
CA VAL A 93 1.06 0.52 -1.84
C VAL A 93 0.81 0.51 -3.35
N VAL A 94 0.80 -0.66 -3.98
CA VAL A 94 0.50 -0.81 -5.41
C VAL A 94 -0.91 -0.34 -5.72
N ASP A 95 -1.91 -0.73 -4.92
CA ASP A 95 -3.30 -0.29 -5.10
C ASP A 95 -3.43 1.24 -4.99
N THR A 96 -2.74 1.84 -4.03
CA THR A 96 -2.74 3.30 -3.84
C THR A 96 -2.16 4.02 -5.06
N PHE A 97 -1.03 3.54 -5.59
CA PHE A 97 -0.41 4.12 -6.78
C PHE A 97 -1.26 3.89 -8.05
N ALA A 98 -1.92 2.75 -8.17
CA ALA A 98 -2.83 2.47 -9.27
C ALA A 98 -4.03 3.42 -9.25
N GLU A 99 -4.65 3.63 -8.07
CA GLU A 99 -5.77 4.54 -7.89
C GLU A 99 -5.36 6.00 -8.18
N GLN A 100 -4.17 6.43 -7.74
CA GLN A 100 -3.64 7.76 -8.06
C GLN A 100 -3.46 7.95 -9.57
N ARG A 101 -2.82 7.00 -10.27
CA ARG A 101 -2.68 7.08 -11.73
C ARG A 101 -4.02 7.16 -12.44
N GLN A 102 -5.02 6.40 -11.98
CA GLN A 102 -6.35 6.45 -12.57
C GLN A 102 -7.00 7.82 -12.38
N LYS A 103 -6.88 8.41 -11.19
CA LYS A 103 -7.36 9.78 -10.92
C LYS A 103 -6.65 10.82 -11.78
N ASP A 104 -5.35 10.71 -11.97
CA ASP A 104 -4.58 11.62 -12.81
C ASP A 104 -5.04 11.57 -14.28
N VAL A 105 -5.27 10.36 -14.82
CA VAL A 105 -5.76 10.20 -16.20
C VAL A 105 -7.17 10.77 -16.37
N VAL A 106 -8.07 10.52 -15.42
CA VAL A 106 -9.44 11.06 -15.46
C VAL A 106 -9.42 12.58 -15.30
N GLY A 107 -8.58 13.11 -14.40
CA GLY A 107 -8.41 14.54 -14.20
C GLY A 107 -7.90 15.24 -15.47
N LEU A 108 -6.88 14.69 -16.11
CA LEU A 108 -6.34 15.23 -17.36
C LEU A 108 -7.39 15.21 -18.49
N ALA A 109 -8.18 14.13 -18.61
CA ALA A 109 -9.25 14.06 -19.59
C ALA A 109 -10.33 15.13 -19.33
N GLN A 110 -10.72 15.34 -18.07
CA GLN A 110 -11.67 16.39 -17.69
C GLN A 110 -11.13 17.80 -17.96
N GLU A 111 -9.85 18.03 -17.73
CA GLU A 111 -9.20 19.31 -18.04
C GLU A 111 -9.19 19.57 -19.55
N LEU A 112 -8.85 18.58 -20.37
CA LEU A 112 -8.88 18.68 -21.83
C LEU A 112 -10.29 18.94 -22.37
N ASP A 113 -11.29 18.23 -21.85
CA ASP A 113 -12.70 18.44 -22.24
C ASP A 113 -13.17 19.86 -21.84
N ALA A 114 -12.80 20.32 -20.64
CA ALA A 114 -13.14 21.67 -20.17
C ALA A 114 -12.46 22.78 -21.00
N GLU A 115 -11.21 22.57 -21.42
CA GLU A 115 -10.47 23.47 -22.31
C GLU A 115 -11.14 23.52 -23.70
N GLN A 116 -11.48 22.37 -24.28
CA GLN A 116 -12.23 22.29 -25.54
C GLN A 116 -13.55 23.05 -25.48
N ASP A 117 -14.33 22.80 -24.42
CA ASP A 117 -15.59 23.48 -24.16
C ASP A 117 -15.43 25.00 -24.04
N GLN A 118 -14.34 25.45 -23.42
CA GLN A 118 -14.01 26.86 -23.31
C GLN A 118 -13.63 27.47 -24.66
N ASP A 119 -12.84 26.77 -25.46
CA ASP A 119 -12.46 27.20 -26.82
C ASP A 119 -13.67 27.26 -27.75
N VAL A 120 -14.56 26.26 -27.72
CA VAL A 120 -15.82 26.28 -28.49
C VAL A 120 -16.69 27.47 -28.09
N ARG A 121 -16.84 27.75 -26.79
CA ARG A 121 -17.59 28.93 -26.31
C ARG A 121 -16.94 30.25 -26.75
N SER A 122 -15.62 30.32 -26.75
CA SER A 122 -14.88 31.50 -27.20
C SER A 122 -15.05 31.73 -28.71
N LEU A 123 -14.88 30.68 -29.51
CA LEU A 123 -15.10 30.70 -30.96
C LEU A 123 -16.53 31.11 -31.31
N LYS A 124 -17.52 30.55 -30.61
CA LYS A 124 -18.92 30.91 -30.82
C LYS A 124 -19.17 32.41 -30.61
N ARG A 125 -18.63 32.98 -29.52
CA ARG A 125 -18.75 34.43 -29.26
C ARG A 125 -18.07 35.29 -30.32
N MET A 126 -16.92 34.84 -30.85
CA MET A 126 -16.25 35.56 -31.93
C MET A 126 -17.05 35.53 -33.23
N PHE A 127 -17.63 34.38 -33.60
CA PHE A 127 -18.47 34.30 -34.79
C PHE A 127 -19.77 35.11 -34.65
N GLU A 128 -20.40 35.11 -33.47
CA GLU A 128 -21.55 35.97 -33.16
C GLU A 128 -21.23 37.48 -33.24
N GLN A 129 -19.95 37.88 -33.12
CA GLN A 129 -19.53 39.29 -33.30
C GLN A 129 -19.23 39.65 -34.75
N ILE A 130 -18.90 38.66 -35.59
CA ILE A 130 -18.56 38.84 -37.00
C ILE A 130 -19.81 38.76 -37.89
N ASP A 131 -20.79 37.96 -37.48
CA ASP A 131 -22.12 37.85 -38.10
C ASP A 131 -22.89 39.17 -37.91
N GLU A 132 -22.84 40.07 -38.90
CA GLU A 132 -23.49 41.37 -38.84
C GLU A 132 -25.00 41.28 -39.12
N ASP A 133 -25.43 40.29 -39.92
CA ASP A 133 -26.82 40.12 -40.33
C ASP A 133 -27.64 39.23 -39.39
N GLY A 134 -26.97 38.53 -38.46
CA GLY A 134 -27.57 37.66 -37.45
C GLY A 134 -28.21 36.41 -38.05
N SER A 135 -27.80 36.03 -39.26
CA SER A 135 -28.32 34.85 -39.96
C SER A 135 -27.89 33.54 -39.31
N GLY A 136 -26.82 33.54 -38.51
CA GLY A 136 -26.22 32.37 -37.88
C GLY A 136 -25.20 31.65 -38.77
N ASP A 137 -24.99 32.12 -40.01
CA ASP A 137 -23.97 31.66 -40.94
C ASP A 137 -22.99 32.81 -41.22
N VAL A 138 -21.68 32.54 -41.26
CA VAL A 138 -20.66 33.57 -41.56
C VAL A 138 -20.22 33.44 -43.02
N THR A 139 -20.47 34.48 -43.82
CA THR A 139 -20.06 34.51 -45.23
C THR A 139 -18.55 34.80 -45.38
N LEU A 140 -17.98 34.50 -46.55
CA LEU A 140 -16.56 34.75 -46.82
C LEU A 140 -16.19 36.24 -46.70
N GLU A 141 -17.12 37.13 -47.03
CA GLU A 141 -16.95 38.58 -46.95
C GLU A 141 -16.92 39.05 -45.49
N GLU A 142 -17.88 38.63 -44.68
CA GLU A 142 -17.90 38.91 -43.23
C GLU A 142 -16.67 38.33 -42.51
N LEU A 143 -16.22 37.13 -42.90
CA LEU A 143 -15.02 36.52 -42.34
C LEU A 143 -13.76 37.35 -42.65
N LEU A 144 -13.63 37.86 -43.88
CA LEU A 144 -12.50 38.70 -44.31
C LEU A 144 -12.51 40.07 -43.63
N GLU A 145 -13.69 40.62 -43.37
CA GLU A 145 -13.86 41.90 -42.69
C GLU A 145 -13.65 41.77 -41.18
N GLY A 146 -14.22 40.73 -40.56
CA GLY A 146 -13.99 40.32 -39.18
C GLY A 146 -12.52 40.03 -38.87
N ALA A 147 -11.77 39.43 -39.80
CA ALA A 147 -10.33 39.23 -39.67
C ALA A 147 -9.50 40.53 -39.57
N ARG A 148 -10.05 41.68 -40.00
CA ARG A 148 -9.40 43.00 -39.84
C ARG A 148 -9.92 43.76 -38.63
N LEU A 149 -11.20 43.58 -38.29
CA LEU A 149 -11.91 44.37 -37.28
C LEU A 149 -11.87 43.75 -35.88
N VAL A 150 -11.74 42.43 -35.76
CA VAL A 150 -11.70 41.70 -34.49
C VAL A 150 -10.25 41.32 -34.15
N PRO A 151 -9.58 42.03 -33.21
CA PRO A 151 -8.17 41.81 -32.91
C PRO A 151 -7.89 40.40 -32.36
N GLU A 152 -8.84 39.85 -31.61
CA GLU A 152 -8.76 38.52 -31.00
C GLU A 152 -8.76 37.41 -32.06
N PHE A 153 -9.63 37.53 -33.09
CA PHE A 153 -9.68 36.60 -34.21
C PHE A 153 -8.43 36.67 -35.09
N HIS A 154 -7.95 37.89 -35.40
CA HIS A 154 -6.69 38.09 -36.14
C HIS A 154 -5.47 37.44 -35.45
N SER A 155 -5.43 37.45 -34.11
CA SER A 155 -4.33 36.86 -33.36
C SER A 155 -4.26 35.33 -33.39
N ARG A 156 -5.39 34.64 -33.60
CA ARG A 156 -5.47 33.17 -33.68
C ARG A 156 -5.20 32.60 -35.08
N LEU A 157 -5.23 33.43 -36.13
CA LEU A 157 -5.00 33.03 -37.53
C LEU A 157 -3.51 33.01 -37.95
N ARG A 158 -2.60 33.40 -37.06
CA ARG A 158 -1.17 33.54 -37.33
C ARG A 158 -0.36 32.38 -36.75
#